data_AF-A0A7W7IFR1-F1
#
_entry.id   AF-A0A7W7IFR1-F1
#
_cell.length_a   1.000
_cell.length_b   1.000
_cell.length_c   1.000
_cell.angle_alpha   90.00
_cell.angle_beta   90.00
_cell.angle_gamma   90.00
#
_symmetry.space_group_name_H-M   'P 1'
#
loop_
_entity.id
_entity.type
_entity.pdbx_description
1 polymer ?
#
loop_
_entity_poly.entity_id
_entity_poly.type
_entity_poly.pdbx_seq_one_letter_code
_entity_poly.pdbx_strand_id
1 'polypeptide(L)'
;MGTAPSAPDTGLLRRMRLARDTMDRDWAEPLDVAAVAAVAGYSRYHFVRLFRGVYGETPGAYLARRRIERAQDLLRNANLTVTEICMLVGFTSLGTFCTRFKEQVGMTPTEFRARPHRRRLRDPRLLRAAVGRRLPRGRSRHRRNNREGRPATALLGWRKHLVRRGINMINKLGLATIWVLDQDSAKRFFTEKLGLEVRDDMTLGEGGMRWLTLGAEEQPDLSLTLMVPGPPSMDPESAAQMRALIAKGVLGAGAFTTDDCQGDYEAMSAKGVEFVQKPEKRPYGIEAVFRDDSGCWYSLTQPSEKLDETVPWNDCAS
;
A
#
# COMPACT_ATOMS: atom_id res chain seq x y z
N MET A 1 33.07 14.93 -26.62
CA MET A 1 32.87 13.82 -25.66
C MET A 1 31.94 14.31 -24.56
N GLY A 2 30.64 14.13 -24.72
CA GLY A 2 29.66 14.42 -23.67
C GLY A 2 29.45 13.17 -22.83
N THR A 3 29.74 13.23 -21.54
CA THR A 3 29.39 12.18 -20.59
C THR A 3 27.88 11.97 -20.64
N ALA A 4 27.44 10.77 -21.04
CA ALA A 4 26.04 10.37 -20.93
C ALA A 4 25.57 10.59 -19.48
N PRO A 5 24.34 11.10 -19.25
CA PRO A 5 23.82 11.22 -17.90
C PRO A 5 23.78 9.82 -17.27
N SER A 6 24.50 9.65 -16.15
CA SER A 6 24.53 8.41 -15.38
C SER A 6 23.10 7.94 -15.11
N ALA A 7 22.83 6.66 -15.35
CA ALA A 7 21.53 6.05 -15.02
C ALA A 7 21.13 6.39 -13.57
N PRO A 8 19.84 6.69 -13.29
CA PRO A 8 19.41 7.00 -11.94
C PRO A 8 19.63 5.78 -11.04
N ASP A 9 20.32 5.97 -9.91
CA ASP A 9 20.58 4.92 -8.92
C ASP A 9 19.24 4.32 -8.40
N THR A 10 18.93 3.10 -8.83
CA THR A 10 17.67 2.41 -8.50
C THR A 10 17.57 2.06 -7.03
N GLY A 11 18.70 1.77 -6.38
CA GLY A 11 18.78 1.61 -4.93
C GLY A 11 18.42 2.90 -4.20
N LEU A 12 18.89 4.05 -4.70
CA LEU A 12 18.49 5.37 -4.21
C LEU A 12 16.98 5.61 -4.39
N LEU A 13 16.43 5.34 -5.57
CA LEU A 13 14.99 5.55 -5.82
C LEU A 13 14.10 4.68 -4.92
N ARG A 14 14.46 3.40 -4.71
CA ARG A 14 13.74 2.51 -3.78
C ARG A 14 13.75 3.07 -2.36
N ARG A 15 14.92 3.49 -1.86
CA ARG A 15 15.06 4.09 -0.52
C ARG A 15 14.30 5.41 -0.39
N MET A 16 14.29 6.26 -1.42
CA MET A 16 13.53 7.51 -1.42
C MET A 16 12.01 7.27 -1.44
N ARG A 17 11.55 6.25 -2.19
CA ARG A 17 10.13 5.83 -2.17
C ARG A 17 9.72 5.36 -0.77
N LEU A 18 10.53 4.54 -0.12
CA LEU A 18 10.27 4.08 1.25
C LEU A 18 10.15 5.24 2.25
N ALA A 19 11.02 6.25 2.15
CA ALA A 19 10.95 7.45 2.97
C ALA A 19 9.65 8.23 2.74
N ARG A 20 9.28 8.41 1.46
CA ARG A 20 8.04 9.10 1.06
C ARG A 20 6.82 8.36 1.57
N ASP A 21 6.78 7.04 1.43
CA ASP A 21 5.65 6.21 1.85
C ASP A 21 5.49 6.24 3.38
N THR A 22 6.59 6.32 4.12
CA THR A 22 6.59 6.55 5.58
C THR A 22 5.97 7.90 5.93
N MET A 23 6.38 8.98 5.25
CA MET A 23 5.82 10.32 5.47
C MET A 23 4.34 10.42 5.07
N ASP A 24 3.94 9.70 4.03
CA ASP A 24 2.56 9.62 3.56
C ASP A 24 1.65 8.82 4.50
N ARG A 25 2.19 7.80 5.16
CA ARG A 25 1.48 7.04 6.19
C ARG A 25 1.28 7.87 7.46
N ASP A 26 2.35 8.52 7.91
CA ASP A 26 2.41 9.19 9.22
C ASP A 26 2.23 10.71 9.09
N TRP A 27 1.50 11.15 8.06
CA TRP A 27 1.44 12.54 7.61
C TRP A 27 0.98 13.57 8.68
N ALA A 28 0.17 13.12 9.65
CA ALA A 28 -0.35 13.95 10.73
C ALA A 28 0.64 14.11 11.89
N GLU A 29 1.66 13.27 11.99
CA GLU A 29 2.63 13.29 13.08
C GLU A 29 3.74 14.34 12.86
N PRO A 30 4.33 14.89 13.94
CA PRO A 30 5.49 15.77 13.84
C PRO A 30 6.59 15.12 13.01
N LEU A 31 7.14 15.89 12.07
CA LEU A 31 8.19 15.38 11.20
C LEU A 31 9.49 15.20 11.98
N ASP A 32 9.88 13.95 12.22
CA ASP A 32 11.24 13.60 12.59
C ASP A 32 12.03 13.21 11.33
N VAL A 33 12.74 14.20 10.77
CA VAL A 33 13.54 14.00 9.56
C VAL A 33 14.66 12.97 9.79
N ALA A 34 15.19 12.84 11.02
CA ALA A 34 16.24 11.87 11.31
C ALA A 34 15.68 10.44 11.31
N ALA A 35 14.50 10.24 11.90
CA ALA A 35 13.81 8.94 11.88
C ALA A 35 13.45 8.51 10.45
N VAL A 36 12.91 9.42 9.63
CA VAL A 36 12.59 9.13 8.23
C VAL A 36 13.85 8.83 7.42
N ALA A 37 14.95 9.55 7.67
CA ALA A 37 16.23 9.29 7.02
C ALA A 37 16.80 7.90 7.39
N ALA A 38 16.67 7.50 8.65
CA ALA A 38 17.13 6.20 9.14
C ALA A 38 16.37 5.03 8.47
N VAL A 39 15.05 5.16 8.26
CA VAL A 39 14.24 4.17 7.51
C VAL A 39 14.77 3.99 6.09
N ALA A 40 15.28 5.07 5.46
CA ALA A 40 15.87 5.03 4.14
C ALA A 40 17.36 4.64 4.13
N GLY A 41 17.97 4.37 5.29
CA GLY A 41 19.39 4.03 5.41
C GLY A 41 20.36 5.20 5.24
N TYR A 42 19.91 6.45 5.45
CA TYR A 42 20.74 7.65 5.27
C TYR A 42 20.85 8.50 6.54
N SER A 43 21.94 9.25 6.64
CA SER A 43 22.04 10.33 7.63
C SER A 43 21.07 11.47 7.27
N ARG A 44 20.63 12.23 8.29
CA ARG A 44 19.64 13.32 8.12
C ARG A 44 19.99 14.31 7.00
N TYR A 45 21.23 14.83 6.99
CA TYR A 45 21.66 15.83 6.01
C TYR A 45 21.76 15.24 4.60
N HIS A 46 22.24 13.99 4.49
CA HIS A 46 22.33 13.32 3.21
C HIS A 46 20.94 13.04 2.63
N PHE A 47 20.04 12.54 3.47
CA PHE A 47 18.64 12.30 3.11
C PHE A 47 17.95 13.55 2.57
N VAL A 48 18.06 14.70 3.26
CA VAL A 48 17.39 15.94 2.81
C VAL A 48 17.88 16.36 1.42
N ARG A 49 19.18 16.22 1.14
CA ARG A 49 19.77 16.53 -0.16
C ARG A 49 19.27 15.58 -1.25
N LEU A 50 19.28 14.27 -0.97
CA LEU A 50 18.82 13.23 -1.90
C LEU A 50 17.32 13.35 -2.18
N PHE A 51 16.51 13.53 -1.14
CA PHE A 51 15.06 13.68 -1.26
C PHE A 51 14.71 14.89 -2.12
N ARG A 52 15.39 16.03 -1.92
CA ARG A 52 15.22 17.21 -2.78
C ARG A 52 15.69 16.96 -4.21
N GLY A 53 16.78 16.22 -4.40
CA GLY A 53 17.25 15.84 -5.74
C GLY A 53 16.27 14.96 -6.50
N VAL A 54 15.59 14.05 -5.80
CA VAL A 54 14.63 13.10 -6.40
C VAL A 54 13.23 13.69 -6.58
N TYR A 55 12.72 14.43 -5.59
CA TYR A 55 11.33 14.93 -5.59
C TYR A 55 11.18 16.43 -5.86
N GLY A 56 12.28 17.16 -6.03
CA GLY A 56 12.27 18.60 -6.30
C GLY A 56 11.97 19.48 -5.08
N GLU A 57 11.57 18.90 -3.95
CA GLU A 57 11.22 19.62 -2.72
C GLU A 57 11.85 18.99 -1.47
N THR A 58 11.96 19.76 -0.38
CA THR A 58 12.47 19.22 0.89
C THR A 58 11.41 18.32 1.57
N PRO A 59 11.81 17.38 2.44
CA PRO A 59 10.85 16.56 3.19
C PRO A 59 9.82 17.40 3.97
N GLY A 60 10.23 18.51 4.57
CA GLY A 60 9.33 19.40 5.29
C GLY A 60 8.29 20.07 4.37
N ALA A 61 8.69 20.50 3.17
CA ALA A 61 7.80 21.08 2.18
C ALA A 61 6.81 20.05 1.64
N TYR A 62 7.30 18.85 1.32
CA TYR A 62 6.47 17.72 0.90
C TYR A 62 5.38 17.42 1.93
N LEU A 63 5.77 17.23 3.20
CA LEU A 63 4.81 16.92 4.26
C LEU A 63 3.79 18.05 4.45
N ALA A 64 4.22 19.30 4.42
CA ALA A 64 3.32 20.44 4.51
C ALA A 64 2.28 20.41 3.38
N ARG A 65 2.69 20.13 2.14
CA ARG A 65 1.78 19.97 1.00
C ARG A 65 0.77 18.85 1.21
N ARG A 66 1.22 17.66 1.63
CA ARG A 66 0.33 16.53 1.93
C ARG A 66 -0.69 16.87 3.00
N ARG A 67 -0.31 17.60 4.04
CA ARG A 67 -1.23 18.05 5.10
C ARG A 67 -2.28 19.04 4.58
N ILE A 68 -1.93 19.93 3.66
CA ILE A 68 -2.89 20.84 3.02
C ILE A 68 -3.87 20.08 2.13
N GLU A 69 -3.40 19.09 1.36
CA GLU A 69 -4.29 18.21 0.57
C GLU A 69 -5.35 17.54 1.47
N ARG A 70 -4.94 17.00 2.63
CA ARG A 70 -5.88 16.43 3.61
C ARG A 70 -6.81 17.47 4.24
N ALA A 71 -6.32 18.70 4.46
CA ALA A 71 -7.16 19.79 4.94
C ALA A 71 -8.25 20.17 3.94
N GLN A 72 -7.96 20.17 2.63
CA GLN A 72 -8.97 20.40 1.59
C GLN A 72 -10.08 19.35 1.66
N ASP A 73 -9.75 18.07 1.83
CA ASP A 73 -10.75 17.01 1.94
C ASP A 73 -11.66 17.17 3.16
N LEU A 74 -11.09 17.57 4.31
CA LEU A 74 -11.84 17.87 5.53
C LEU A 74 -12.71 19.11 5.37
N LEU A 75 -12.22 20.16 4.71
CA LEU A 75 -12.98 21.39 4.46
C LEU A 75 -14.20 21.15 3.58
N ARG A 76 -14.15 20.17 2.67
CA ARG A 76 -15.28 19.80 1.80
C ARG A 76 -16.33 18.94 2.51
N ASN A 77 -15.89 18.05 3.41
CA ASN A 77 -16.70 16.91 3.82
C ASN A 77 -17.01 16.84 5.32
N ALA A 78 -16.28 17.56 6.16
CA ALA A 78 -16.40 17.47 7.62
C ALA A 78 -16.98 18.77 8.21
N ASN A 79 -17.85 18.62 9.21
CA ASN A 79 -18.38 19.75 9.98
C ASN A 79 -17.44 20.11 11.15
N LEU A 80 -16.17 20.36 10.83
CA LEU A 80 -15.13 20.78 11.77
C LEU A 80 -14.83 22.27 11.58
N THR A 81 -14.32 22.96 12.58
CA THR A 81 -13.79 24.33 12.45
C THR A 81 -12.43 24.32 11.72
N VAL A 82 -12.03 25.46 11.16
CA VAL A 82 -10.71 25.60 10.49
C VAL A 82 -9.57 25.30 11.47
N THR A 83 -9.71 25.73 12.73
CA THR A 83 -8.73 25.47 13.79
C THR A 83 -8.62 23.98 14.14
N GLU A 84 -9.75 23.27 14.23
CA GLU A 84 -9.73 21.82 14.44
C GLU A 84 -9.04 21.09 13.29
N ILE A 85 -9.32 21.49 12.04
CA ILE A 85 -8.67 20.92 10.86
C ILE A 85 -7.16 21.19 10.88
N CYS A 86 -6.73 22.41 11.20
CA CYS A 86 -5.33 22.80 11.33
C CYS A 86 -4.57 21.86 12.28
N MET A 87 -5.12 21.64 13.48
CA MET A 87 -4.50 20.75 14.48
C MET A 87 -4.57 19.28 14.05
N LEU A 88 -5.70 18.85 13.48
CA LEU A 88 -5.91 17.46 13.04
C LEU A 88 -4.92 17.07 11.95
N VAL A 89 -4.60 17.99 11.04
CA VAL A 89 -3.64 17.72 9.96
C VAL A 89 -2.18 17.96 10.37
N GLY A 90 -1.92 18.18 11.66
CA GLY A 90 -0.57 18.20 12.22
C GLY A 90 0.14 19.55 12.19
N PHE A 91 -0.52 20.65 11.83
CA PHE A 91 0.03 21.99 12.05
C PHE A 91 -0.12 22.37 13.52
N THR A 92 0.89 23.06 14.06
CA THR A 92 0.92 23.53 15.45
C THR A 92 0.46 24.98 15.59
N SER A 93 0.28 25.70 14.48
CA SER A 93 -0.19 27.08 14.48
C SER A 93 -1.18 27.33 13.33
N LEU A 94 -2.27 28.03 13.65
CA LEU A 94 -3.30 28.42 12.69
C LEU A 94 -2.74 29.42 11.65
N GLY A 95 -1.86 30.32 12.07
CA GLY A 95 -1.21 31.27 11.18
C GLY A 95 -0.40 30.58 10.08
N THR A 96 0.48 29.66 10.45
CA THR A 96 1.29 28.90 9.49
C THR A 96 0.41 28.05 8.57
N PHE A 97 -0.63 27.41 9.12
CA PHE A 97 -1.59 26.67 8.34
C PHE A 97 -2.30 27.53 7.29
N CYS A 98 -2.89 28.66 7.70
CA CYS A 98 -3.62 29.54 6.79
C CYS A 98 -2.73 30.12 5.69
N THR A 99 -1.50 30.53 6.02
CA THR A 99 -0.53 31.02 5.04
C THR A 99 -0.18 29.92 4.03
N ARG A 100 0.21 28.73 4.50
CA ARG A 100 0.55 27.60 3.62
C ARG A 100 -0.62 27.13 2.76
N PHE A 101 -1.82 27.11 3.33
CA PHE A 101 -3.03 26.77 2.59
C PHE A 101 -3.27 27.77 1.46
N LYS A 102 -3.17 29.07 1.74
CA LYS A 102 -3.34 30.11 0.72
C LYS A 102 -2.26 30.06 -0.36
N GLU A 103 -1.01 29.84 0.02
CA GLU A 103 0.12 29.68 -0.93
C GLU A 103 -0.11 28.52 -1.90
N GLN A 104 -0.61 27.38 -1.42
CA GLN A 104 -0.75 26.17 -2.23
C GLN A 104 -2.09 26.08 -2.99
N VAL A 105 -3.16 26.65 -2.43
CA VAL A 105 -4.53 26.52 -2.96
C VAL A 105 -5.00 27.79 -3.65
N GLY A 106 -4.34 28.92 -3.41
CA GLY A 106 -4.68 30.24 -3.97
C GLY A 106 -5.77 31.01 -3.22
N MET A 107 -6.36 30.43 -2.17
CA MET A 107 -7.41 31.06 -1.35
C MET A 107 -7.33 30.57 0.09
N THR A 108 -7.97 31.27 1.03
CA THR A 108 -7.98 30.88 2.45
C THR A 108 -8.81 29.61 2.70
N PRO A 109 -8.59 28.88 3.81
CA PRO A 109 -9.41 27.72 4.18
C PRO A 109 -10.92 28.03 4.26
N THR A 110 -11.27 29.22 4.77
CA THR A 110 -12.67 29.65 4.91
C THR A 110 -13.31 29.91 3.56
N GLU A 111 -12.63 30.63 2.66
CA GLU A 111 -13.10 30.85 1.29
C GLU A 111 -13.21 29.53 0.52
N PHE A 112 -12.23 28.65 0.69
CA PHE A 112 -12.25 27.32 0.10
C PHE A 112 -13.49 26.53 0.53
N ARG A 113 -13.82 26.52 1.82
CA ARG A 113 -15.02 25.85 2.35
C ARG A 113 -16.32 26.42 1.79
N ALA A 114 -16.39 27.74 1.60
CA ALA A 114 -17.61 28.42 1.14
C ALA A 114 -17.93 28.12 -0.35
N ARG A 115 -16.96 27.64 -1.14
CA ARG A 115 -17.19 27.33 -2.55
C ARG A 115 -17.99 26.03 -2.73
N PRO A 116 -18.85 25.95 -3.76
CA PRO A 116 -19.48 24.70 -4.14
C PRO A 116 -18.43 23.73 -4.70
N HIS A 117 -18.27 22.58 -4.04
CA HIS A 117 -17.39 21.50 -4.51
C HIS A 117 -18.24 20.40 -5.12
N ARG A 118 -17.84 19.86 -6.29
CA ARG A 118 -18.38 18.57 -6.74
C ARG A 118 -18.09 17.55 -5.64
N ARG A 119 -19.13 16.93 -5.07
CA ARG A 119 -19.00 15.80 -4.14
C ARG A 119 -18.23 14.69 -4.85
N ARG A 120 -16.89 14.67 -4.70
CA ARG A 120 -16.10 13.46 -4.95
C ARG A 120 -16.50 12.43 -3.89
N LEU A 121 -16.54 11.16 -4.30
CA LEU A 121 -16.98 10.01 -3.51
C LEU A 121 -16.54 10.12 -2.04
N ARG A 122 -17.50 9.96 -1.13
CA ARG A 122 -17.34 10.05 0.33
C ARG A 122 -16.13 9.23 0.79
N ASP A 123 -15.13 9.85 1.42
CA ASP A 123 -14.15 9.10 2.21
C ASP A 123 -14.79 8.73 3.57
N PRO A 124 -15.10 7.45 3.83
CA PRO A 124 -15.77 7.02 5.06
C PRO A 124 -14.91 7.24 6.32
N ARG A 125 -13.61 7.49 6.18
CA ARG A 125 -12.66 7.64 7.28
C ARG A 125 -12.68 9.06 7.87
N LEU A 126 -12.79 10.08 7.03
CA LEU A 126 -13.01 11.48 7.46
C LEU A 126 -14.39 11.65 8.10
N LEU A 127 -15.39 10.91 7.59
CA LEU A 127 -16.71 10.81 8.19
C LEU A 127 -16.68 10.10 9.54
N ARG A 128 -15.92 9.01 9.74
CA ARG A 128 -15.80 8.36 11.05
C ARG A 128 -15.11 9.24 12.11
N ALA A 129 -14.08 9.99 11.72
CA ALA A 129 -13.44 10.98 12.59
C ALA A 129 -14.39 12.15 12.94
N ALA A 130 -15.26 12.56 12.01
CA ALA A 130 -16.25 13.63 12.20
C ALA A 130 -17.54 13.19 12.92
N VAL A 131 -17.99 11.94 12.75
CA VAL A 131 -19.27 11.40 13.26
C VAL A 131 -19.10 10.71 14.62
N GLY A 132 -17.88 10.30 14.98
CA GLY A 132 -17.60 9.59 16.24
C GLY A 132 -17.67 10.43 17.52
N ARG A 133 -17.82 11.76 17.45
CA ARG A 133 -17.96 12.62 18.64
C ARG A 133 -18.86 13.82 18.36
N ARG A 134 -20.08 13.81 18.92
CA ARG A 134 -20.74 15.07 19.31
C ARG A 134 -19.84 15.74 20.35
N LEU A 135 -19.09 16.77 19.96
CA LEU A 135 -18.63 17.77 20.93
C LEU A 135 -19.87 18.52 21.44
N PRO A 136 -19.91 18.93 22.73
CA PRO A 136 -21.04 19.68 23.26
C PRO A 136 -21.23 20.96 22.45
N ARG A 137 -22.44 21.18 21.91
CA ARG A 137 -22.80 22.41 21.23
C ARG A 137 -22.73 23.58 22.22
N GLY A 138 -21.64 24.33 22.19
CA GLY A 138 -21.60 25.69 22.73
C GLY A 138 -22.42 26.61 21.82
N ARG A 139 -23.64 26.97 22.25
CA ARG A 139 -24.42 28.04 21.61
C ARG A 139 -23.59 29.32 21.61
N SER A 140 -23.36 29.89 20.43
CA SER A 140 -22.90 31.27 20.30
C SER A 140 -23.90 32.22 20.95
N ARG A 141 -23.53 32.79 22.10
CA ARG A 141 -24.03 34.09 22.55
C ARG A 141 -22.82 34.97 22.80
N HIS A 142 -22.84 36.12 22.14
CA HIS A 142 -21.99 37.28 22.37
C HIS A 142 -21.71 37.51 23.88
N ARG A 143 -20.44 37.49 24.30
CA ARG A 143 -19.89 38.46 25.27
C ARG A 143 -18.35 38.38 25.38
N ARG A 144 -17.75 39.55 25.60
CA ARG A 144 -16.32 39.84 25.77
C ARG A 144 -15.69 39.16 27.00
N ASN A 145 -14.37 39.01 26.88
CA ASN A 145 -13.30 39.13 27.88
C ASN A 145 -12.86 37.91 28.75
N ASN A 146 -11.54 37.72 28.63
CA ASN A 146 -10.51 37.35 29.62
C ASN A 146 -10.26 35.87 30.05
N ARG A 147 -8.97 35.52 29.89
CA ARG A 147 -8.08 34.64 30.67
C ARG A 147 -8.70 33.48 31.45
N GLU A 148 -8.27 32.25 31.11
CA GLU A 148 -7.38 31.42 31.94
C GLU A 148 -7.15 30.04 31.29
N GLY A 149 -5.92 29.54 31.40
CA GLY A 149 -5.41 28.36 30.71
C GLY A 149 -6.13 27.07 31.10
N ARG A 150 -6.34 26.21 30.10
CA ARG A 150 -6.56 24.77 30.32
C ARG A 150 -5.34 24.03 29.77
N PRO A 151 -4.75 23.08 30.52
CA PRO A 151 -3.44 22.53 30.17
C PRO A 151 -3.54 21.61 28.96
N ALA A 152 -2.53 21.70 28.09
CA ALA A 152 -2.34 20.92 26.86
C ALA A 152 -2.15 19.40 27.09
N THR A 153 -2.35 18.91 28.31
CA THR A 153 -2.05 17.53 28.73
C THR A 153 -3.18 16.54 28.42
N ALA A 154 -4.43 16.99 28.26
CA ALA A 154 -5.54 16.13 27.82
C ALA A 154 -5.44 15.75 26.32
N LEU A 155 -4.70 16.53 25.52
CA LEU A 155 -4.50 16.30 24.08
C LEU A 155 -3.44 15.23 23.79
N LEU A 156 -2.48 15.00 24.70
CA LEU A 156 -1.43 14.00 24.50
C LEU A 156 -1.90 12.55 24.74
N GLY A 157 -2.80 12.32 25.70
CA GLY A 157 -3.38 10.99 25.95
C GLY A 157 -4.24 10.49 24.79
N TRP A 158 -4.82 11.42 24.02
CA TRP A 158 -5.68 11.11 22.88
C TRP A 158 -4.86 10.78 21.62
N ARG A 159 -3.62 11.31 21.50
CA ARG A 159 -2.70 10.99 20.41
C ARG A 159 -2.31 9.50 20.39
N LYS A 160 -2.01 8.89 21.53
CA LYS A 160 -1.62 7.45 21.57
C LYS A 160 -2.75 6.49 21.17
N HIS A 161 -4.02 6.87 21.33
CA HIS A 161 -5.18 6.06 20.91
C HIS A 161 -5.67 6.38 19.49
N LEU A 162 -5.40 7.58 18.97
CA LEU A 162 -5.77 7.97 17.60
C LEU A 162 -4.73 7.60 16.54
N VAL A 163 -3.46 7.37 16.91
CA VAL A 163 -2.38 7.07 15.94
C VAL A 163 -2.39 5.63 15.41
N ARG A 164 -3.12 4.71 16.06
CA ARG A 164 -3.09 3.28 15.69
C ARG A 164 -4.04 2.88 14.54
N ARG A 165 -4.73 3.83 13.90
CA ARG A 165 -5.60 3.55 12.74
C ARG A 165 -5.44 4.63 11.67
N GLY A 166 -4.24 4.65 11.08
CA GLY A 166 -3.94 5.38 9.85
C GLY A 166 -4.85 4.96 8.71
N ILE A 167 -5.18 5.94 7.88
CA ILE A 167 -6.17 5.91 6.81
C ILE A 167 -5.56 5.21 5.58
N ASN A 168 -5.52 3.88 5.63
CA ASN A 168 -5.65 2.97 4.51
C ASN A 168 -6.86 2.08 4.86
N MET A 169 -7.90 1.97 4.00
CA MET A 169 -9.05 1.06 4.27
C MET A 169 -8.51 -0.36 4.28
N ILE A 170 -7.51 -0.59 3.44
CA ILE A 170 -6.71 -1.78 3.31
C ILE A 170 -5.26 -1.30 3.40
N ASN A 171 -4.55 -1.68 4.45
CA ASN A 171 -3.15 -1.27 4.67
C ASN A 171 -2.18 -1.94 3.69
N LYS A 172 -2.47 -3.20 3.37
CA LYS A 172 -1.79 -4.09 2.43
C LYS A 172 -2.73 -5.25 2.15
N LEU A 173 -2.55 -5.94 1.02
CA LEU A 173 -3.10 -7.27 0.86
C LEU A 173 -2.22 -8.20 1.72
N GLY A 174 -2.75 -8.65 2.85
CA GLY A 174 -2.01 -9.55 3.74
C GLY A 174 -2.20 -11.03 3.43
N LEU A 175 -3.25 -11.34 2.67
CA LEU A 175 -3.66 -12.70 2.34
C LEU A 175 -4.26 -12.71 0.95
N ALA A 176 -3.74 -13.54 0.06
CA ALA A 176 -4.33 -13.82 -1.24
C ALA A 176 -4.72 -15.30 -1.32
N THR A 177 -5.85 -15.59 -1.97
CA THR A 177 -6.35 -16.96 -2.11
C THR A 177 -5.85 -17.58 -3.39
N ILE A 178 -5.30 -18.80 -3.29
CA ILE A 178 -5.01 -19.68 -4.43
C ILE A 178 -5.95 -20.87 -4.34
N TRP A 179 -6.64 -21.17 -5.44
CA TRP A 179 -7.49 -22.35 -5.52
C TRP A 179 -6.69 -23.57 -5.97
N VAL A 180 -6.76 -24.63 -5.18
CA VAL A 180 -6.03 -25.89 -5.40
C VAL A 180 -6.98 -27.08 -5.38
N LEU A 181 -6.61 -28.17 -6.05
CA LEU A 181 -7.41 -29.40 -6.05
C LEU A 181 -7.10 -30.28 -4.83
N ASP A 182 -5.87 -30.25 -4.33
CA ASP A 182 -5.37 -30.99 -3.18
C ASP A 182 -4.34 -30.15 -2.39
N GLN A 183 -4.58 -29.93 -1.08
CA GLN A 183 -3.73 -29.06 -0.26
C GLN A 183 -2.35 -29.65 0.04
N ASP A 184 -2.21 -30.97 0.16
CA ASP A 184 -0.91 -31.60 0.47
C ASP A 184 0.01 -31.63 -0.74
N SER A 185 -0.54 -31.92 -1.91
CA SER A 185 0.15 -31.83 -3.19
C SER A 185 0.60 -30.40 -3.46
N ALA A 186 -0.30 -29.43 -3.32
CA ALA A 186 0.03 -28.03 -3.49
C ALA A 186 1.10 -27.56 -2.50
N LYS A 187 1.00 -27.97 -1.21
CA LYS A 187 2.03 -27.68 -0.21
C LYS A 187 3.41 -28.09 -0.71
N ARG A 188 3.57 -29.36 -1.11
CA ARG A 188 4.84 -29.88 -1.63
C ARG A 188 5.30 -29.13 -2.89
N PHE A 189 4.39 -28.86 -3.82
CA PHE A 189 4.70 -28.10 -5.03
C PHE A 189 5.32 -26.74 -4.69
N PHE A 190 4.62 -25.93 -3.89
CA PHE A 190 5.08 -24.58 -3.57
C PHE A 190 6.31 -24.56 -2.66
N THR A 191 6.45 -25.49 -1.72
CA THR A 191 7.62 -25.52 -0.82
C THR A 191 8.85 -26.12 -1.48
N GLU A 192 8.73 -27.27 -2.14
CA GLU A 192 9.88 -28.02 -2.65
C GLU A 192 10.34 -27.51 -4.02
N LYS A 193 9.39 -27.12 -4.89
CA LYS A 193 9.72 -26.62 -6.24
C LYS A 193 10.03 -25.13 -6.24
N LEU A 194 9.16 -24.33 -5.64
CA LEU A 194 9.25 -22.86 -5.66
C LEU A 194 10.00 -22.28 -4.45
N GLY A 195 10.26 -23.06 -3.40
CA GLY A 195 10.98 -22.58 -2.22
C GLY A 195 10.16 -21.66 -1.30
N LEU A 196 8.83 -21.67 -1.39
CA LEU A 196 7.99 -20.92 -0.46
C LEU A 196 8.01 -21.56 0.93
N GLU A 197 7.85 -20.73 1.96
CA GLU A 197 7.80 -21.19 3.35
C GLU A 197 6.37 -21.39 3.82
N VAL A 198 6.15 -22.42 4.64
CA VAL A 198 4.88 -22.62 5.34
C VAL A 198 4.77 -21.61 6.47
N ARG A 199 3.65 -20.87 6.52
CA ARG A 199 3.39 -19.87 7.56
C ARG A 199 2.39 -20.35 8.59
N ASP A 200 1.29 -20.94 8.13
CA ASP A 200 0.29 -21.58 8.97
C ASP A 200 -0.13 -22.91 8.35
N ASP A 201 -0.31 -23.94 9.16
CA ASP A 201 -0.92 -25.22 8.75
C ASP A 201 -1.72 -25.77 9.94
N MET A 202 -3.01 -25.45 10.01
CA MET A 202 -3.87 -25.82 11.12
C MET A 202 -5.30 -26.12 10.67
N THR A 203 -6.02 -26.95 11.41
CA THR A 203 -7.44 -27.22 11.16
C THR A 203 -8.31 -26.28 11.99
N LEU A 204 -9.20 -25.52 11.34
CA LEU A 204 -10.10 -24.58 12.01
C LEU A 204 -11.34 -25.29 12.55
N GLY A 205 -11.32 -25.60 13.85
CA GLY A 205 -12.42 -26.30 14.53
C GLY A 205 -12.40 -27.81 14.32
N GLU A 206 -13.22 -28.52 15.09
CA GLU A 206 -13.30 -29.98 15.04
C GLU A 206 -13.96 -30.44 13.72
N GLY A 207 -13.23 -31.18 12.89
CA GLY A 207 -13.67 -31.58 11.55
C GLY A 207 -13.81 -30.44 10.54
N GLY A 208 -13.26 -29.25 10.85
CA GLY A 208 -13.39 -28.06 10.03
C GLY A 208 -12.35 -27.93 8.92
N MET A 209 -12.34 -26.77 8.28
CA MET A 209 -11.49 -26.47 7.12
C MET A 209 -10.01 -26.39 7.54
N ARG A 210 -9.13 -27.02 6.76
CA ARG A 210 -7.67 -26.82 6.91
C ARG A 210 -7.27 -25.44 6.39
N TRP A 211 -6.65 -24.66 7.26
CA TRP A 211 -6.05 -23.37 6.99
C TRP A 211 -4.54 -23.55 6.75
N LEU A 212 -4.17 -23.56 5.47
CA LEU A 212 -2.79 -23.71 5.02
C LEU A 212 -2.36 -22.45 4.28
N THR A 213 -1.34 -21.77 4.78
CA THR A 213 -0.78 -20.56 4.19
C THR A 213 0.71 -20.69 3.92
N LEU A 214 1.15 -20.15 2.79
CA LEU A 214 2.54 -20.11 2.36
C LEU A 214 2.99 -18.68 2.07
N GLY A 215 4.28 -18.43 1.89
CA GLY A 215 4.75 -17.18 1.30
C GLY A 215 6.25 -17.15 1.04
N ALA A 216 6.70 -16.15 0.28
CA ALA A 216 8.12 -15.93 0.03
C ALA A 216 8.81 -15.38 1.29
N GLU A 217 10.06 -15.80 1.52
CA GLU A 217 10.89 -15.37 2.65
C GLU A 217 11.05 -13.83 2.67
N GLU A 218 11.34 -13.24 1.51
CA GLU A 218 11.56 -11.79 1.37
C GLU A 218 10.27 -10.94 1.44
N GLN A 219 9.10 -11.58 1.49
CA GLN A 219 7.81 -10.90 1.54
C GLN A 219 6.98 -11.34 2.77
N PRO A 220 7.46 -11.13 4.01
CA PRO A 220 6.84 -11.65 5.23
C PRO A 220 5.42 -11.10 5.48
N ASP A 221 4.99 -10.11 4.72
CA ASP A 221 3.76 -9.36 4.94
C ASP A 221 2.57 -9.79 4.06
N LEU A 222 2.77 -10.65 3.06
CA LEU A 222 1.74 -11.25 2.20
C LEU A 222 1.78 -12.79 2.28
N SER A 223 0.69 -13.41 2.71
CA SER A 223 0.53 -14.88 2.70
C SER A 223 -0.39 -15.34 1.56
N LEU A 224 -0.12 -16.54 1.05
CA LEU A 224 -0.93 -17.22 0.04
C LEU A 224 -1.70 -18.35 0.72
N THR A 225 -3.02 -18.28 0.79
CA THR A 225 -3.86 -19.35 1.34
C THR A 225 -4.19 -20.35 0.25
N LEU A 226 -3.89 -21.63 0.49
CA LEU A 226 -4.27 -22.72 -0.39
C LEU A 226 -5.68 -23.20 -0.02
N MET A 227 -6.64 -23.01 -0.92
CA MET A 227 -8.06 -23.29 -0.69
C MET A 227 -8.56 -24.37 -1.64
N VAL A 228 -9.25 -25.38 -1.11
CA VAL A 228 -9.93 -26.40 -1.93
C VAL A 228 -11.38 -25.96 -2.21
N PRO A 229 -11.86 -25.97 -3.46
CA PRO A 229 -13.26 -25.65 -3.74
C PRO A 229 -14.22 -26.64 -3.06
N GLY A 230 -15.08 -26.12 -2.19
CA GLY A 230 -16.09 -26.91 -1.49
C GLY A 230 -16.63 -26.24 -0.22
N PRO A 231 -17.53 -26.94 0.49
CA PRO A 231 -18.10 -26.45 1.73
C PRO A 231 -17.02 -26.19 2.82
N PRO A 232 -17.21 -25.21 3.71
CA PRO A 232 -18.36 -24.30 3.80
C PRO A 232 -18.26 -23.08 2.85
N SER A 233 -17.14 -22.89 2.17
CA SER A 233 -16.86 -21.68 1.37
C SER A 233 -17.67 -21.60 0.08
N MET A 234 -18.06 -22.75 -0.47
CA MET A 234 -18.68 -22.88 -1.78
C MET A 234 -19.66 -24.06 -1.77
N ASP A 235 -20.82 -23.89 -2.38
CA ASP A 235 -21.78 -24.98 -2.55
C ASP A 235 -21.23 -26.05 -3.52
N PRO A 236 -21.76 -27.29 -3.49
CA PRO A 236 -21.23 -28.39 -4.30
C PRO A 236 -21.25 -28.14 -5.81
N GLU A 237 -22.26 -27.43 -6.33
CA GLU A 237 -22.37 -27.17 -7.77
C GLU A 237 -21.30 -26.18 -8.22
N SER A 238 -21.20 -25.04 -7.51
CA SER A 238 -20.15 -24.05 -7.74
C SER A 238 -18.75 -24.64 -7.58
N ALA A 239 -18.57 -25.54 -6.61
CA ALA A 239 -17.29 -26.23 -6.37
C ALA A 239 -16.89 -27.13 -7.54
N ALA A 240 -17.85 -27.88 -8.12
CA ALA A 240 -17.60 -28.69 -9.29
C ALA A 240 -17.19 -27.84 -10.51
N GLN A 241 -17.86 -26.70 -10.72
CA GLN A 241 -17.52 -25.77 -11.79
C GLN A 241 -16.13 -25.16 -11.58
N MET A 242 -15.82 -24.71 -10.36
CA MET A 242 -14.50 -24.16 -10.03
C MET A 242 -13.38 -25.18 -10.25
N ARG A 243 -13.55 -26.44 -9.80
CA ARG A 243 -12.58 -27.53 -10.04
C ARG A 243 -12.36 -27.77 -11.54
N ALA A 244 -13.42 -27.72 -12.34
CA ALA A 244 -13.31 -27.87 -13.79
C ALA A 244 -12.54 -26.70 -14.44
N LEU A 245 -12.68 -25.48 -13.94
CA LEU A 245 -11.90 -24.33 -14.42
C LEU A 245 -10.43 -24.41 -14.02
N ILE A 246 -10.13 -24.82 -12.78
CA ILE A 246 -8.76 -25.05 -12.31
C ILE A 246 -8.07 -26.09 -13.19
N ALA A 247 -8.70 -27.26 -13.38
CA ALA A 247 -8.13 -28.36 -14.16
C ALA A 247 -7.94 -28.03 -15.65
N LYS A 248 -8.71 -27.09 -16.22
CA LYS A 248 -8.52 -26.59 -17.59
C LYS A 248 -7.35 -25.60 -17.70
N GLY A 249 -6.81 -25.14 -16.57
CA GLY A 249 -5.73 -24.17 -16.49
C GLY A 249 -6.07 -22.80 -17.03
N VAL A 250 -7.34 -22.38 -16.88
CA VAL A 250 -7.80 -21.04 -17.32
C VAL A 250 -7.70 -19.99 -16.21
N LEU A 251 -7.35 -20.38 -14.99
CA LEU A 251 -7.26 -19.46 -13.85
C LEU A 251 -5.83 -18.94 -13.69
N GLY A 252 -5.65 -17.65 -13.92
CA GLY A 252 -4.45 -16.93 -13.53
C GLY A 252 -4.49 -16.61 -12.04
N ALA A 253 -3.47 -17.05 -11.31
CA ALA A 253 -3.44 -16.96 -9.85
C ALA A 253 -2.52 -15.84 -9.34
N GLY A 254 -1.57 -15.36 -10.14
CA GLY A 254 -0.75 -14.21 -9.79
C GLY A 254 0.54 -14.10 -10.57
N ALA A 255 1.41 -13.20 -10.12
CA ALA A 255 2.76 -13.01 -10.66
C ALA A 255 3.78 -13.04 -9.53
N PHE A 256 4.82 -13.84 -9.69
CA PHE A 256 6.01 -13.87 -8.84
C PHE A 256 7.11 -13.02 -9.46
N THR A 257 7.94 -12.41 -8.62
CA THR A 257 9.09 -11.61 -9.05
C THR A 257 10.38 -12.36 -8.71
N THR A 258 11.34 -12.31 -9.63
CA THR A 258 12.70 -12.85 -9.44
C THR A 258 13.76 -11.89 -9.99
N ASP A 259 14.99 -12.01 -9.50
CA ASP A 259 16.14 -11.29 -10.02
C ASP A 259 16.72 -11.94 -11.29
N ASP A 260 16.47 -13.24 -11.53
CA ASP A 260 16.96 -14.00 -12.69
C ASP A 260 15.88 -14.99 -13.22
N CYS A 261 15.05 -14.51 -14.15
CA CYS A 261 13.95 -15.31 -14.71
C CYS A 261 14.45 -16.53 -15.51
N GLN A 262 15.59 -16.41 -16.18
CA GLN A 262 16.14 -17.52 -16.96
C GLN A 262 16.70 -18.61 -16.05
N GLY A 263 17.48 -18.23 -15.04
CA GLY A 263 18.02 -19.17 -14.06
C GLY A 263 16.94 -19.91 -13.27
N ASP A 264 15.92 -19.18 -12.80
CA ASP A 264 14.81 -19.80 -12.06
C ASP A 264 13.92 -20.67 -12.94
N TYR A 265 13.70 -20.29 -14.20
CA TYR A 265 13.03 -21.15 -15.19
C TYR A 265 13.73 -22.51 -15.31
N GLU A 266 15.06 -22.52 -15.46
CA GLU A 266 15.84 -23.75 -15.59
C GLU A 266 15.81 -24.58 -14.30
N ALA A 267 15.99 -23.94 -13.14
CA ALA A 267 15.95 -24.60 -11.85
C ALA A 267 14.57 -25.21 -11.54
N MET A 268 13.49 -24.48 -11.79
CA MET A 268 12.11 -24.94 -11.60
C MET A 268 11.75 -26.05 -12.60
N SER A 269 12.17 -25.93 -13.86
CA SER A 269 11.98 -26.96 -14.88
C SER A 269 12.69 -28.27 -14.49
N ALA A 270 13.91 -28.19 -13.94
CA ALA A 270 14.64 -29.36 -13.44
C ALA A 270 13.94 -30.05 -12.25
N LYS A 271 13.16 -29.30 -11.47
CA LYS A 271 12.29 -29.83 -10.40
C LYS A 271 10.90 -30.28 -10.92
N GLY A 272 10.69 -30.29 -12.24
CA GLY A 272 9.47 -30.75 -12.88
C GLY A 272 8.30 -29.78 -12.77
N VAL A 273 8.54 -28.46 -12.82
CA VAL A 273 7.50 -27.44 -13.04
C VAL A 273 7.21 -27.33 -14.54
N GLU A 274 5.93 -27.31 -14.92
CA GLU A 274 5.50 -27.12 -16.31
C GLU A 274 5.43 -25.62 -16.66
N PHE A 275 6.15 -25.21 -17.71
CA PHE A 275 6.07 -23.86 -18.27
C PHE A 275 5.27 -23.86 -19.57
N VAL A 276 4.23 -23.02 -19.60
CA VAL A 276 3.43 -22.76 -20.81
C VAL A 276 4.09 -21.74 -21.72
N GLN A 277 4.92 -20.86 -21.16
CA GLN A 277 5.74 -19.89 -21.87
C GLN A 277 7.15 -19.89 -21.28
N LYS A 278 8.16 -20.01 -22.14
CA LYS A 278 9.57 -19.85 -21.74
C LYS A 278 9.87 -18.38 -21.40
N PRO A 279 10.99 -18.07 -20.73
CA PRO A 279 11.41 -16.70 -20.52
C PRO A 279 11.50 -15.93 -21.84
N GLU A 280 10.72 -14.87 -21.96
CA GLU A 280 10.70 -14.00 -23.13
C GLU A 280 10.82 -12.54 -22.72
N LYS A 281 11.46 -11.74 -23.59
CA LYS A 281 11.55 -10.30 -23.38
C LYS A 281 10.17 -9.66 -23.55
N ARG A 282 9.81 -8.80 -22.59
CA ARG A 282 8.60 -8.00 -22.54
C ARG A 282 8.96 -6.53 -22.30
N PRO A 283 8.06 -5.58 -22.56
CA PRO A 283 8.32 -4.16 -22.27
C PRO A 283 8.71 -3.91 -20.82
N TYR A 284 8.18 -4.69 -19.88
CA TYR A 284 8.39 -4.53 -18.44
C TYR A 284 9.45 -5.48 -17.84
N GLY A 285 10.18 -6.25 -18.66
CA GLY A 285 11.20 -7.18 -18.16
C GLY A 285 11.32 -8.46 -18.95
N ILE A 286 11.72 -9.54 -18.28
CA ILE A 286 11.69 -10.91 -18.80
C ILE A 286 10.57 -11.64 -18.08
N GLU A 287 9.72 -12.33 -18.82
CA GLU A 287 8.58 -13.08 -18.27
C GLU A 287 8.56 -14.52 -18.79
N ALA A 288 8.39 -15.47 -17.87
CA ALA A 288 7.99 -16.83 -18.16
C ALA A 288 6.63 -17.10 -17.52
N VAL A 289 5.89 -18.11 -17.99
CA VAL A 289 4.60 -18.48 -17.42
C VAL A 289 4.58 -19.97 -17.11
N PHE A 290 4.23 -20.34 -15.89
CA PHE A 290 4.18 -21.73 -15.42
C PHE A 290 2.84 -22.09 -14.80
N ARG A 291 2.60 -23.39 -14.62
CA ARG A 291 1.43 -23.93 -13.91
C ARG A 291 1.82 -24.57 -12.58
N ASP A 292 0.93 -24.43 -11.60
CA ASP A 292 0.98 -25.26 -10.40
C ASP A 292 0.50 -26.69 -10.68
N ASP A 293 0.55 -27.53 -9.64
CA ASP A 293 0.11 -28.93 -9.72
C ASP A 293 -1.41 -29.09 -9.91
N SER A 294 -2.19 -28.05 -9.61
CA SER A 294 -3.64 -28.04 -9.80
C SER A 294 -4.05 -27.58 -11.20
N GLY A 295 -3.22 -26.78 -11.85
CA GLY A 295 -3.40 -26.25 -13.21
C GLY A 295 -3.48 -24.72 -13.28
N CYS A 296 -3.52 -24.00 -12.14
CA CYS A 296 -3.51 -22.54 -12.13
C CYS A 296 -2.19 -22.01 -12.70
N TRP A 297 -2.24 -20.94 -13.49
CA TRP A 297 -1.03 -20.37 -14.10
C TRP A 297 -0.55 -19.11 -13.37
N TYR A 298 0.77 -18.88 -13.45
CA TYR A 298 1.48 -17.78 -12.82
C TYR A 298 2.52 -17.19 -13.77
N SER A 299 2.63 -15.86 -13.77
CA SER A 299 3.80 -15.19 -14.37
C SER A 299 4.99 -15.27 -13.41
N LEU A 300 6.17 -15.57 -13.93
CA LEU A 300 7.46 -15.40 -13.27
C LEU A 300 8.20 -14.26 -13.97
N THR A 301 8.33 -13.13 -13.29
CA THR A 301 8.79 -11.89 -13.90
C THR A 301 10.11 -11.43 -13.29
N GLN A 302 11.10 -11.20 -14.14
CA GLN A 302 12.26 -10.38 -13.82
C GLN A 302 12.03 -8.96 -14.33
N PRO A 303 11.65 -8.01 -13.46
CA PRO A 303 11.20 -6.70 -13.89
C PRO A 303 12.38 -5.86 -14.39
N SER A 304 12.16 -5.13 -15.49
CA SER A 304 13.06 -4.06 -15.90
C SER A 304 12.75 -2.79 -15.11
N GLU A 305 13.78 -1.98 -14.84
CA GLU A 305 13.62 -0.72 -14.11
C GLU A 305 12.76 0.31 -14.87
N LYS A 306 12.75 0.20 -16.20
CA LYS A 306 11.98 1.04 -17.11
C LYS A 306 11.29 0.18 -18.15
N LEU A 307 10.15 0.69 -18.61
CA LEU A 307 9.46 0.13 -19.75
C LEU A 307 10.33 0.30 -21.01
N ASP A 308 10.64 -0.79 -21.70
CA ASP A 308 11.25 -0.78 -23.03
C ASP A 308 10.14 -0.65 -24.08
N GLU A 309 9.83 0.59 -24.45
CA GLU A 309 8.78 0.92 -25.43
C GLU A 309 9.08 0.40 -26.86
N THR A 310 10.29 -0.11 -27.11
CA THR A 310 10.66 -0.69 -28.40
C THR A 310 10.25 -2.15 -28.55
N VAL A 311 9.98 -2.83 -27.43
CA VAL A 311 9.48 -4.20 -27.43
C VAL A 311 7.96 -4.17 -27.62
N PRO A 312 7.39 -4.92 -28.58
CA PRO A 312 5.95 -4.97 -28.76
C PRO A 312 5.29 -5.72 -27.59
N TRP A 313 4.07 -5.30 -27.24
CA TRP A 313 3.22 -5.96 -26.25
C TRP A 313 2.59 -7.27 -26.74
N ASN A 314 3.18 -7.93 -27.76
CA ASN A 314 2.63 -9.13 -28.41
C ASN A 314 1.98 -10.07 -27.40
N ASP A 315 0.87 -10.71 -27.81
CA ASP A 315 -0.06 -11.49 -27.00
C ASP A 315 0.59 -12.09 -25.75
N CYS A 316 0.47 -11.37 -24.63
CA CYS A 316 0.69 -11.96 -23.30
C CYS A 316 -0.27 -13.14 -23.23
N ALA A 317 0.24 -14.36 -23.05
CA ALA A 317 -0.57 -15.57 -23.06
C ALA A 317 -1.78 -15.37 -22.11
N SER A 318 -2.95 -15.17 -22.71
CA SER A 318 -4.22 -14.87 -22.06
C SER A 318 -5.07 -16.11 -21.91
#